data_AF-A0ABD3NV85-F1
#
_entry.id   AF-A0ABD3NV85-F1
#
_cell.length_a   1.000
_cell.length_b   1.000
_cell.length_c   1.000
_cell.angle_alpha   90.00
_cell.angle_beta   90.00
_cell.angle_gamma   90.00
#
_symmetry.space_group_name_H-M   'P 1'
#
loop_
_entity.id
_entity.type
_entity.pdbx_description
1 polymer ?
#
loop_
_entity_poly.entity_id
_entity_poly.type
_entity_poly.pdbx_seq_one_letter_code
_entity_poly.pdbx_strand_id
1 'polypeptide(L)'
;MIASKPTKAVISWCADVLASCAVLVLVISWINDIQSPNNRVLSESFLRNGFCLSPIFDDTHLSCSKFDALCGILCLITMIVTKKSSLGGVAAYFFSHSCGHWNAAVTLAEDGSPQEERVGATDLFVLAAILSIGPLNAASDLVKADKMSKSLGNICAFLGLAAGVSVYALFIKRPCYALLYINIFIILANSLPRSILVGYTSRQDVEIRASKFRWAKLVSGLVVLAVVFSEPFYCDSFVKFIGGHAVFDVVLALDLFVHLMFTFNDELLETQKEIETKME
;
A
#
# COMPACT_ATOMS: atom_id res chain seq x y z
N MET A 1 4.08 19.33 -19.75
CA MET A 1 5.28 19.98 -19.18
C MET A 1 6.25 18.93 -18.66
N ILE A 2 7.49 18.92 -19.14
CA ILE A 2 8.55 18.07 -18.58
C ILE A 2 9.17 18.85 -17.41
N ALA A 3 8.87 18.42 -16.18
CA ALA A 3 9.50 19.00 -14.99
C ALA A 3 11.00 18.68 -14.95
N SER A 4 11.82 19.63 -14.49
CA SER A 4 13.27 19.41 -14.28
C SER A 4 13.52 18.33 -13.22
N LYS A 5 14.72 17.70 -13.22
CA LYS A 5 15.09 16.71 -12.19
C LYS A 5 14.98 17.29 -10.76
N PRO A 6 15.49 18.49 -10.45
CA PRO A 6 15.31 19.11 -9.14
C PRO A 6 13.84 19.30 -8.76
N THR A 7 13.00 19.77 -9.69
CA THR A 7 11.55 19.93 -9.45
C THR A 7 10.89 18.60 -9.13
N LYS A 8 11.19 17.53 -9.89
CA LYS A 8 10.69 16.18 -9.61
C LYS A 8 11.10 15.67 -8.24
N ALA A 9 12.35 15.95 -7.84
CA ALA A 9 12.87 15.54 -6.54
C ALA A 9 12.14 16.23 -5.37
N VAL A 10 11.91 17.54 -5.48
CA VAL A 10 11.14 18.32 -4.49
C VAL A 10 9.71 17.79 -4.38
N ILE A 11 9.02 17.59 -5.51
CA ILE A 11 7.63 17.08 -5.48
C ILE A 11 7.58 15.67 -4.87
N SER A 12 8.50 14.79 -5.24
CA SER A 12 8.64 13.44 -4.67
C SER A 12 8.83 13.50 -3.15
N TRP A 13 9.68 14.40 -2.66
CA TRP A 13 9.90 14.59 -1.22
C TRP A 13 8.65 15.13 -0.52
N CYS A 14 8.01 16.17 -1.09
CA CYS A 14 6.75 16.71 -0.54
C CYS A 14 5.65 15.65 -0.46
N ALA A 15 5.58 14.75 -1.44
CA ALA A 15 4.61 13.65 -1.44
C ALA A 15 4.88 12.66 -0.28
N ASP A 16 6.14 12.30 -0.03
CA ASP A 16 6.50 11.44 1.11
C ASP A 16 6.18 12.12 2.45
N VAL A 17 6.45 13.43 2.58
CA VAL A 17 6.10 14.21 3.77
C VAL A 17 4.59 14.26 3.98
N LEU A 18 3.83 14.59 2.92
CA LEU A 18 2.37 14.66 2.97
C LEU A 18 1.76 13.31 3.38
N ALA A 19 2.24 12.21 2.79
CA ALA A 19 1.79 10.87 3.13
C ALA A 19 2.07 10.53 4.60
N SER A 20 3.26 10.86 5.10
CA SER A 20 3.63 10.65 6.51
C SER A 20 2.76 11.49 7.45
N CYS A 21 2.52 12.76 7.13
CA CYS A 21 1.66 13.65 7.90
C CYS A 21 0.20 13.17 7.92
N ALA A 22 -0.35 12.74 6.78
CA ALA A 22 -1.71 12.21 6.70
C ALA A 22 -1.88 10.96 7.57
N VAL A 23 -0.91 10.04 7.54
CA VAL A 23 -0.91 8.87 8.42
C VAL A 23 -0.82 9.26 9.89
N LEU A 24 0.04 10.22 10.25
CA LEU A 24 0.14 10.69 11.64
C LEU A 24 -1.16 11.32 12.14
N VAL A 25 -1.82 12.16 11.32
CA VAL A 25 -3.13 12.73 11.66
C VAL A 25 -4.16 11.63 11.90
N LEU A 26 -4.18 10.60 11.06
CA LEU A 26 -5.08 9.47 11.21
C LEU A 26 -4.79 8.67 12.49
N VAL A 27 -3.52 8.36 12.78
CA VAL A 27 -3.12 7.64 14.01
C VAL A 27 -3.47 8.46 15.26
N ILE A 28 -3.20 9.76 15.27
CA ILE A 28 -3.54 10.65 16.39
C ILE A 28 -5.06 10.70 16.59
N SER A 29 -5.82 10.84 15.50
CA SER A 29 -7.29 10.84 15.56
C SER A 29 -7.83 9.52 16.10
N TRP A 30 -7.24 8.40 15.68
CA TRP A 30 -7.62 7.07 16.18
C TRP A 30 -7.31 6.90 17.67
N ILE A 31 -6.12 7.32 18.12
CA ILE A 31 -5.76 7.31 19.55
C ILE A 31 -6.70 8.21 20.35
N ASN A 32 -7.01 9.41 19.85
CA ASN A 32 -7.94 10.33 20.50
C ASN A 32 -9.32 9.70 20.70
N ASP A 33 -9.86 9.04 19.68
CA ASP A 33 -11.18 8.40 19.76
C ASP A 33 -11.22 7.21 20.72
N ILE A 34 -10.10 6.49 20.87
CA ILE A 34 -9.93 5.46 21.90
C ILE A 34 -9.93 6.09 23.29
N GLN A 35 -9.25 7.22 23.48
CA GLN A 35 -9.10 7.88 24.78
C GLN A 35 -10.33 8.72 25.19
N SER A 36 -11.06 9.27 24.22
CA SER A 36 -12.17 10.19 24.43
C SER A 36 -13.42 9.75 23.65
N PRO A 37 -14.11 8.65 24.06
CA PRO A 37 -15.21 8.07 23.29
C PRO A 37 -16.42 8.99 23.07
N ASN A 38 -16.53 10.07 23.85
CA ASN A 38 -17.60 11.07 23.78
C ASN A 38 -17.30 12.23 22.81
N ASN A 39 -16.05 12.33 22.32
CA ASN A 39 -15.62 13.38 21.39
C ASN A 39 -14.91 12.74 20.19
N ARG A 40 -15.66 11.92 19.45
CA ARG A 40 -15.14 11.15 18.32
C ARG A 40 -14.90 12.05 17.11
N VAL A 41 -13.77 11.83 16.45
CA VAL A 41 -13.38 12.49 15.21
C VAL A 41 -13.58 11.55 14.01
N LEU A 42 -13.42 10.24 14.21
CA LEU A 42 -13.65 9.21 13.20
C LEU A 42 -15.13 8.84 13.13
N SER A 43 -15.55 8.42 11.94
CA SER A 43 -16.92 8.00 11.67
C SER A 43 -17.30 6.75 12.46
N GLU A 44 -18.58 6.65 12.85
CA GLU A 44 -19.05 5.56 13.70
C GLU A 44 -19.07 4.24 12.94
N SER A 45 -19.46 4.27 11.66
CA SER A 45 -19.39 3.09 10.80
C SER A 45 -17.95 2.59 10.67
N PHE A 46 -16.96 3.48 10.58
CA PHE A 46 -15.57 3.08 10.52
C PHE A 46 -15.10 2.41 11.82
N LEU A 47 -15.42 3.01 12.97
CA LEU A 47 -15.05 2.47 14.28
C LEU A 47 -15.73 1.12 14.59
N ARG A 48 -16.84 0.82 13.93
CA ARG A 48 -17.55 -0.45 14.08
C ARG A 48 -17.04 -1.50 13.10
N ASN A 49 -16.87 -1.13 11.84
CA ASN A 49 -16.74 -2.07 10.72
C ASN A 49 -15.40 -1.94 9.97
N GLY A 50 -14.54 -1.00 10.33
CA GLY A 50 -13.37 -0.67 9.52
C GLY A 50 -13.77 0.02 8.21
N PHE A 51 -13.15 -0.37 7.10
CA PHE A 51 -13.60 0.12 5.79
C PHE A 51 -15.06 -0.28 5.53
N CYS A 52 -15.86 0.66 5.04
CA CYS A 52 -17.28 0.45 4.94
C CYS A 52 -17.63 -0.45 3.76
N LEU A 53 -18.43 -1.46 4.04
CA LEU A 53 -18.96 -2.38 3.03
C LEU A 53 -20.05 -1.68 2.23
N SER A 54 -20.16 -2.03 0.95
CA SER A 54 -21.18 -1.46 0.08
C SER A 54 -22.53 -2.11 0.37
N PRO A 55 -23.60 -1.33 0.64
CA PRO A 55 -24.95 -1.87 0.71
C PRO A 55 -25.49 -2.26 -0.67
N ILE A 56 -24.82 -1.89 -1.77
CA ILE A 56 -25.18 -2.26 -3.14
C ILE A 56 -24.75 -3.70 -3.45
N PHE A 57 -23.69 -4.18 -2.80
CA PHE A 57 -23.19 -5.54 -2.96
C PHE A 57 -23.55 -6.35 -1.72
N ASP A 58 -24.57 -7.21 -1.85
CA ASP A 58 -25.06 -8.11 -0.78
C ASP A 58 -23.92 -8.92 -0.13
N ASP A 59 -22.83 -9.16 -0.87
CA ASP A 59 -21.59 -9.74 -0.36
C ASP A 59 -20.36 -8.99 -0.92
N THR A 60 -20.09 -7.82 -0.32
CA THR A 60 -18.96 -6.95 -0.72
C THR A 60 -17.63 -7.71 -0.64
N HIS A 61 -17.39 -8.50 0.42
CA HIS A 61 -16.14 -9.23 0.57
C HIS A 61 -15.96 -10.30 -0.51
N LEU A 62 -16.99 -11.10 -0.82
CA LEU A 62 -16.88 -12.06 -1.91
C LEU A 62 -16.66 -11.38 -3.27
N SER A 63 -17.27 -10.22 -3.49
CA SER A 63 -17.08 -9.43 -4.72
C SER A 63 -15.65 -8.91 -4.85
N CYS A 64 -15.09 -8.36 -3.76
CA CYS A 64 -13.69 -7.92 -3.71
C CYS A 64 -12.72 -9.10 -3.87
N SER A 65 -13.00 -10.24 -3.22
CA SER A 65 -12.22 -11.47 -3.38
C SER A 65 -12.11 -11.92 -4.84
N LYS A 66 -13.23 -11.92 -5.57
CA LYS A 66 -13.25 -12.27 -7.01
C LYS A 66 -12.49 -11.26 -7.85
N PHE A 67 -12.65 -9.97 -7.56
CA PHE A 67 -11.93 -8.90 -8.25
C PHE A 67 -10.42 -9.06 -8.07
N ASP A 68 -9.94 -9.25 -6.85
CA ASP A 68 -8.52 -9.48 -6.57
C ASP A 68 -8.00 -10.74 -7.25
N ALA A 69 -8.74 -11.86 -7.19
CA ALA A 69 -8.36 -13.09 -7.86
C ALA A 69 -8.21 -12.87 -9.38
N LEU A 70 -9.13 -12.12 -9.99
CA LEU A 70 -9.06 -11.76 -11.41
C LEU A 70 -7.81 -10.92 -11.70
N CYS A 71 -7.53 -9.89 -10.90
CA CYS A 71 -6.33 -9.08 -11.04
C CYS A 71 -5.05 -9.92 -10.87
N GLY A 72 -5.02 -10.87 -9.92
CA GLY A 72 -3.94 -11.82 -9.73
C GLY A 72 -3.71 -12.73 -10.95
N ILE A 73 -4.79 -13.27 -11.52
CA ILE A 73 -4.76 -14.08 -12.75
C ILE A 73 -4.23 -13.25 -13.92
N LEU A 74 -4.71 -12.02 -14.10
CA LEU A 74 -4.24 -11.12 -15.16
C LEU A 74 -2.74 -10.82 -15.01
N CYS A 75 -2.27 -10.60 -13.78
CA CYS A 75 -0.84 -10.42 -13.52
C CYS A 75 -0.04 -11.68 -13.84
N LEU A 76 -0.54 -12.87 -13.50
CA LEU A 76 0.10 -14.16 -13.82
C LEU A 76 0.17 -14.41 -15.33
N ILE A 77 -0.93 -14.18 -16.05
CA ILE A 77 -0.96 -14.29 -17.52
C ILE A 77 0.05 -13.33 -18.13
N THR A 78 0.03 -12.08 -17.69
CA THR A 78 0.98 -11.05 -18.17
C THR A 78 2.41 -11.46 -17.85
N MET A 79 2.68 -12.04 -16.67
CA MET A 79 3.99 -12.56 -16.28
C MET A 79 4.47 -13.64 -17.24
N ILE A 80 3.60 -14.58 -17.60
CA ILE A 80 3.93 -15.69 -18.50
C ILE A 80 4.22 -15.16 -19.91
N VAL A 81 3.37 -14.27 -20.43
CA VAL A 81 3.48 -13.70 -21.79
C VAL A 81 4.73 -12.83 -21.91
N THR A 82 5.00 -11.99 -20.91
CA THR A 82 6.10 -11.02 -20.94
C THR A 82 7.40 -11.56 -20.34
N LYS A 83 7.35 -12.73 -19.69
CA LYS A 83 8.44 -13.34 -18.90
C LYS A 83 8.99 -12.43 -17.79
N LYS A 84 8.16 -11.53 -17.24
CA LYS A 84 8.57 -10.57 -16.19
C LYS A 84 8.27 -11.08 -14.79
N SER A 85 9.29 -11.58 -14.10
CA SER A 85 9.17 -12.12 -12.73
C SER A 85 8.69 -11.10 -11.68
N SER A 86 8.86 -9.80 -11.93
CA SER A 86 8.35 -8.72 -11.06
C SER A 86 6.82 -8.77 -10.88
N LEU A 87 6.09 -9.30 -11.88
CA LEU A 87 4.65 -9.52 -11.79
C LEU A 87 4.25 -10.66 -10.85
N GLY A 88 5.17 -11.58 -10.53
CA GLY A 88 4.91 -12.68 -9.60
C GLY A 88 4.61 -12.18 -8.19
N GLY A 89 5.36 -11.18 -7.70
CA GLY A 89 5.09 -10.57 -6.39
C GLY A 89 3.74 -9.84 -6.34
N VAL A 90 3.38 -9.21 -7.46
CA VAL A 90 2.10 -8.52 -7.63
C VAL A 90 0.92 -9.49 -7.68
N ALA A 91 1.06 -10.59 -8.43
CA ALA A 91 0.06 -11.65 -8.45
C ALA A 91 -0.11 -12.27 -7.05
N ALA A 92 1.00 -12.54 -6.35
CA ALA A 92 0.98 -13.06 -4.98
C ALA A 92 0.27 -12.10 -4.00
N TYR A 93 0.47 -10.79 -4.16
CA TYR A 93 -0.24 -9.77 -3.38
C TYR A 93 -1.76 -9.87 -3.59
N PHE A 94 -2.23 -9.90 -4.84
CA PHE A 94 -3.65 -10.00 -5.13
C PHE A 94 -4.27 -11.33 -4.67
N PHE A 95 -3.58 -12.46 -4.86
CA PHE A 95 -4.07 -13.74 -4.35
C PHE A 95 -4.16 -13.76 -2.83
N SER A 96 -3.18 -13.13 -2.15
CA SER A 96 -3.19 -12.97 -0.70
C SER A 96 -4.38 -12.10 -0.24
N HIS A 97 -4.63 -11.00 -0.93
CA HIS A 97 -5.75 -10.10 -0.65
C HIS A 97 -7.11 -10.80 -0.89
N SER A 98 -7.22 -11.51 -2.01
CA SER A 98 -8.38 -12.33 -2.38
C SER A 98 -8.70 -13.39 -1.33
N CYS A 99 -7.67 -14.08 -0.81
CA CYS A 99 -7.80 -15.07 0.27
C CYS A 99 -8.32 -14.41 1.56
N GLY A 100 -7.79 -13.24 1.92
CA GLY A 100 -8.28 -12.47 3.07
C GLY A 100 -9.76 -12.11 2.95
N HIS A 101 -10.21 -11.66 1.78
CA HIS A 101 -11.63 -11.38 1.53
C HIS A 101 -12.52 -12.61 1.52
N TRP A 102 -12.04 -13.71 0.95
CA TRP A 102 -12.76 -14.97 0.98
C TRP A 102 -13.00 -15.44 2.42
N ASN A 103 -11.95 -15.45 3.24
CA ASN A 103 -12.05 -15.84 4.65
C ASN A 103 -13.01 -14.92 5.40
N ALA A 104 -12.92 -13.60 5.20
CA ALA A 104 -13.85 -12.65 5.81
C ALA A 104 -15.32 -12.91 5.41
N ALA A 105 -15.58 -13.21 4.13
CA ALA A 105 -16.93 -13.52 3.64
C ALA A 105 -17.49 -14.80 4.28
N VAL A 106 -16.68 -15.86 4.35
CA VAL A 106 -17.07 -17.14 4.96
C VAL A 106 -17.35 -16.98 6.46
N THR A 107 -16.45 -16.33 7.21
CA THR A 107 -16.64 -16.11 8.66
C THR A 107 -17.89 -15.28 8.95
N LEU A 108 -18.18 -14.24 8.14
CA LEU A 108 -19.40 -13.45 8.29
C LEU A 108 -20.68 -14.26 8.02
N ALA A 109 -20.64 -15.18 7.05
CA ALA A 109 -21.77 -16.03 6.71
C ALA A 109 -22.06 -17.09 7.79
N GLU A 110 -21.03 -17.58 8.48
CA GLU A 110 -21.16 -18.65 9.49
C GLU A 110 -21.57 -18.11 10.88
N ASP A 111 -20.96 -17.01 11.35
CA ASP A 111 -21.06 -16.60 12.77
C ASP A 111 -21.91 -15.36 13.02
N GLY A 112 -22.35 -14.64 11.98
CA GLY A 112 -23.19 -13.43 12.11
C GLY A 112 -22.55 -12.26 12.88
N SER A 113 -21.33 -12.41 13.37
CA SER A 113 -20.52 -11.37 14.00
C SER A 113 -19.03 -11.66 13.81
N PRO A 114 -18.19 -10.64 13.60
CA PRO A 114 -16.74 -10.83 13.57
C PRO A 114 -16.27 -11.21 14.98
N GLN A 115 -16.08 -12.51 15.24
CA GLN A 115 -15.48 -12.96 16.49
C GLN A 115 -14.03 -12.46 16.58
N GLU A 116 -13.55 -12.22 17.81
CA GLU A 116 -12.14 -12.01 18.10
C GLU A 116 -11.37 -13.33 17.94
N GLU A 117 -11.27 -13.83 16.71
CA GLU A 117 -10.46 -15.02 16.42
C GLU A 117 -8.97 -14.68 16.49
N ARG A 118 -8.20 -15.61 17.08
CA ARG A 118 -6.75 -15.56 17.03
C ARG A 118 -6.30 -15.73 15.58
N VAL A 119 -5.62 -14.71 15.07
CA VAL A 119 -4.98 -14.73 13.75
C VAL A 119 -4.10 -15.98 13.63
N GLY A 120 -4.43 -16.85 12.66
CA GLY A 120 -3.71 -18.10 12.46
C GLY A 120 -2.28 -17.86 11.97
N ALA A 121 -1.43 -18.88 12.06
CA ALA A 121 -0.05 -18.80 11.57
C ALA A 121 0.01 -18.47 10.07
N THR A 122 -0.94 -18.99 9.28
CA THR A 122 -1.07 -18.70 7.84
C THR A 122 -1.39 -17.22 7.59
N ASP A 123 -2.33 -16.65 8.33
CA ASP A 123 -2.71 -15.24 8.18
C ASP A 123 -1.56 -14.30 8.58
N LEU A 124 -0.81 -14.65 9.64
CA LEU A 124 0.40 -13.92 10.02
C LEU A 124 1.50 -13.99 8.96
N PHE A 125 1.65 -15.12 8.28
CA PHE A 125 2.60 -15.26 7.19
C PHE A 125 2.20 -14.40 5.98
N VAL A 126 0.92 -14.44 5.60
CA VAL A 126 0.37 -13.61 4.52
C VAL A 126 0.54 -12.13 4.85
N LEU A 127 0.21 -11.73 6.08
CA LEU A 127 0.40 -10.38 6.56
C LEU A 127 1.88 -9.98 6.51
N ALA A 128 2.79 -10.82 6.99
CA ALA A 128 4.22 -10.53 6.95
C ALA A 128 4.72 -10.30 5.52
N ALA A 129 4.25 -11.09 4.55
CA ALA A 129 4.58 -10.89 3.15
C ALA A 129 4.11 -9.51 2.65
N ILE A 130 2.87 -9.11 2.97
CA ILE A 130 2.32 -7.81 2.58
C ILE A 130 3.06 -6.66 3.27
N LEU A 131 3.24 -6.72 4.59
CA LEU A 131 3.90 -5.66 5.36
C LEU A 131 5.37 -5.48 4.94
N SER A 132 6.04 -6.52 4.44
CA SER A 132 7.45 -6.44 4.02
C SER A 132 7.70 -5.42 2.90
N ILE A 133 6.67 -5.09 2.10
CA ILE A 133 6.75 -4.15 0.97
C ILE A 133 7.28 -2.79 1.43
N GLY A 134 6.77 -2.26 2.56
CA GLY A 134 7.17 -0.95 3.07
C GLY A 134 8.66 -0.89 3.44
N PRO A 135 9.12 -1.68 4.43
CA PRO A 135 10.51 -1.69 4.89
C PRO A 135 11.52 -2.05 3.80
N LEU A 136 11.20 -3.01 2.91
CA LEU A 136 12.09 -3.40 1.81
C LEU A 136 12.29 -2.27 0.80
N ASN A 137 11.21 -1.55 0.45
CA ASN A 137 11.29 -0.40 -0.45
C ASN A 137 12.10 0.75 0.15
N ALA A 138 11.88 1.08 1.42
CA ALA A 138 12.66 2.09 2.11
C ALA A 138 14.15 1.72 2.19
N ALA A 139 14.48 0.48 2.58
CA ALA A 139 15.85 0.01 2.64
C ALA A 139 16.55 0.06 1.28
N SER A 140 15.87 -0.37 0.21
CA SER A 140 16.39 -0.28 -1.16
C SER A 140 16.75 1.15 -1.53
N ASP A 141 15.90 2.11 -1.15
CA ASP A 141 16.08 3.53 -1.49
C ASP A 141 17.21 4.18 -0.73
N LEU A 142 17.33 3.86 0.56
CA LEU A 142 18.43 4.33 1.40
C LEU A 142 19.77 3.78 0.94
N VAL A 143 19.81 2.51 0.52
CA VAL A 143 21.03 1.88 -0.02
C VAL A 143 21.41 2.51 -1.36
N LYS A 144 20.45 2.71 -2.26
CA LYS A 144 20.71 3.38 -3.55
C LYS A 144 21.16 4.82 -3.36
N ALA A 145 20.67 5.50 -2.32
CA ALA A 145 21.01 6.88 -1.98
C ALA A 145 22.29 7.02 -1.17
N ASP A 146 23.04 5.93 -0.99
CA ASP A 146 24.29 5.90 -0.23
C ASP A 146 24.13 6.45 1.21
N LYS A 147 22.92 6.31 1.76
CA LYS A 147 22.60 6.68 3.16
C LYS A 147 22.83 5.51 4.12
N MET A 148 22.94 4.31 3.57
CA MET A 148 22.99 3.08 4.34
C MET A 148 23.70 1.98 3.55
N SER A 149 24.46 1.13 4.24
CA SER A 149 25.03 -0.08 3.63
C SER A 149 23.94 -1.13 3.38
N LYS A 150 24.14 -2.02 2.40
CA LYS A 150 23.17 -3.10 2.10
C LYS A 150 22.87 -4.00 3.30
N SER A 151 23.89 -4.30 4.11
CA SER A 151 23.73 -5.12 5.32
C SER A 151 22.82 -4.42 6.34
N LEU A 152 23.09 -3.14 6.62
CA LEU A 152 22.27 -2.36 7.54
C LEU A 152 20.84 -2.18 7.00
N GLY A 153 20.68 -1.96 5.70
CA GLY A 153 19.37 -1.90 5.04
C GLY A 153 18.54 -3.16 5.25
N ASN A 154 19.13 -4.34 5.08
CA ASN A 154 18.45 -5.62 5.31
C ASN A 154 18.05 -5.80 6.79
N ILE A 155 18.93 -5.42 7.73
CA ILE A 155 18.63 -5.49 9.17
C ILE A 155 17.47 -4.55 9.51
N CYS A 156 17.50 -3.30 9.05
CA CYS A 156 16.43 -2.34 9.27
C CYS A 156 15.10 -2.80 8.66
N ALA A 157 15.13 -3.37 7.46
CA ALA A 157 13.94 -3.91 6.81
C ALA A 157 13.32 -5.07 7.62
N PHE A 158 14.16 -6.00 8.09
CA PHE A 158 13.73 -7.11 8.93
C PHE A 158 13.15 -6.63 10.27
N LEU A 159 13.83 -5.72 10.96
CA LEU A 159 13.35 -5.16 12.23
C LEU A 159 12.04 -4.39 12.05
N GLY A 160 11.92 -3.60 10.97
CA GLY A 160 10.68 -2.91 10.63
C GLY A 160 9.53 -3.89 10.39
N LEU A 161 9.76 -4.95 9.61
CA LEU A 161 8.78 -6.01 9.39
C LEU A 161 8.38 -6.72 10.69
N ALA A 162 9.36 -7.12 11.51
CA ALA A 162 9.11 -7.81 12.77
C ALA A 162 8.28 -6.93 13.72
N ALA A 163 8.60 -5.63 13.81
CA ALA A 163 7.81 -4.68 14.57
C ALA A 163 6.38 -4.56 14.02
N GLY A 164 6.22 -4.48 12.69
CA GLY A 164 4.90 -4.42 12.05
C GLY A 164 4.04 -5.66 12.33
N VAL A 165 4.60 -6.86 12.18
CA VAL A 165 3.87 -8.10 12.47
C VAL A 165 3.54 -8.19 13.97
N SER A 166 4.47 -7.79 14.84
CA SER A 166 4.27 -7.82 16.30
C SER A 166 3.17 -6.85 16.73
N VAL A 167 3.13 -5.64 16.16
CA VAL A 167 2.09 -4.66 16.49
C VAL A 167 0.72 -5.19 16.09
N TYR A 168 0.61 -5.80 14.91
CA TYR A 168 -0.63 -6.42 14.47
C TYR A 168 -1.07 -7.55 15.41
N ALA A 169 -0.19 -8.53 15.63
CA ALA A 169 -0.50 -9.73 16.40
C ALA A 169 -0.85 -9.43 17.87
N LEU A 170 -0.27 -8.38 18.46
CA LEU A 170 -0.43 -8.07 19.88
C LEU A 170 -1.51 -7.00 20.15
N PHE A 171 -1.71 -6.04 19.25
CA PHE A 171 -2.55 -4.87 19.52
C PHE A 171 -3.74 -4.73 18.57
N ILE A 172 -3.68 -5.27 17.34
CA ILE A 172 -4.80 -5.19 16.39
C ILE A 172 -5.73 -6.38 16.63
N LYS A 173 -6.61 -6.23 17.62
CA LYS A 173 -7.54 -7.30 18.05
C LYS A 173 -8.75 -7.48 17.14
N ARG A 174 -9.12 -6.45 16.37
CA ARG A 174 -10.27 -6.51 15.48
C ARG A 174 -9.81 -6.64 14.03
N PRO A 175 -10.13 -7.75 13.34
CA PRO A 175 -9.75 -7.96 11.95
C PRO A 175 -10.25 -6.87 10.99
N CYS A 176 -11.35 -6.20 11.32
CA CYS A 176 -11.88 -5.09 10.52
C CYS A 176 -10.91 -3.92 10.34
N TYR A 177 -9.94 -3.74 11.26
CA TYR A 177 -8.90 -2.71 11.13
C TYR A 177 -7.64 -3.17 10.39
N ALA A 178 -7.57 -4.43 9.97
CA ALA A 178 -6.36 -4.98 9.38
C ALA A 178 -5.93 -4.24 8.12
N LEU A 179 -6.88 -3.92 7.24
CA LEU A 179 -6.60 -3.20 6.01
C LEU A 179 -6.09 -1.78 6.28
N LEU A 180 -6.70 -1.07 7.24
CA LEU A 180 -6.22 0.25 7.65
C LEU A 180 -4.78 0.15 8.17
N TYR A 181 -4.53 -0.81 9.06
CA TYR A 181 -3.22 -1.04 9.66
C TYR A 181 -2.15 -1.30 8.60
N ILE A 182 -2.42 -2.22 7.66
CA ILE A 182 -1.52 -2.56 6.56
C ILE A 182 -1.15 -1.31 5.77
N ASN A 183 -2.13 -0.49 5.40
CA ASN A 183 -1.90 0.72 4.61
C ASN A 183 -1.11 1.78 5.39
N ILE A 184 -1.49 2.06 6.63
CA ILE A 184 -0.77 2.96 7.53
C ILE A 184 0.69 2.52 7.65
N PHE A 185 0.92 1.24 7.91
CA PHE A 185 2.25 0.69 8.08
C PHE A 185 3.08 0.80 6.81
N ILE A 186 2.57 0.36 5.66
CA ILE A 186 3.31 0.39 4.39
C ILE A 186 3.66 1.83 4.00
N ILE A 187 2.68 2.76 4.09
CA ILE A 187 2.89 4.17 3.78
C ILE A 187 3.96 4.76 4.71
N LEU A 188 3.82 4.56 6.03
CA LEU A 188 4.76 5.14 6.99
C LEU A 188 6.16 4.50 6.87
N ALA A 189 6.25 3.18 6.78
CA ALA A 189 7.51 2.45 6.67
C ALA A 189 8.26 2.79 5.37
N ASN A 190 7.56 3.18 4.30
CA ASN A 190 8.17 3.61 3.06
C ASN A 190 8.49 5.11 3.04
N SER A 191 7.50 5.96 3.32
CA SER A 191 7.59 7.41 3.14
C SER A 191 8.36 8.10 4.26
N LEU A 192 8.23 7.66 5.52
CA LEU A 192 8.89 8.33 6.63
C LEU A 192 10.43 8.24 6.53
N PRO A 193 11.06 7.06 6.35
CA PRO A 193 12.52 6.99 6.24
C PRO A 193 13.03 7.75 5.02
N ARG A 194 12.31 7.68 3.89
CA ARG A 194 12.68 8.40 2.66
C ARG A 194 12.59 9.92 2.85
N SER A 195 11.54 10.44 3.49
CA SER A 195 11.38 11.88 3.73
C SER A 195 12.46 12.45 4.65
N ILE A 196 12.92 11.67 5.64
CA ILE A 196 13.93 12.10 6.61
C ILE A 196 15.36 11.96 6.04
N LEU A 197 15.66 10.83 5.40
CA LEU A 197 17.04 10.46 5.08
C LEU A 197 17.42 10.66 3.60
N VAL A 198 16.45 10.64 2.68
CA VAL A 198 16.67 10.94 1.26
C VAL A 198 16.21 12.37 0.99
N GLY A 199 17.15 13.31 0.95
CA GLY A 199 16.86 14.72 0.73
C GLY A 199 16.37 15.02 -0.69
N TYR A 200 16.45 16.28 -1.11
CA TYR A 200 16.16 16.71 -2.49
C TYR A 200 17.19 17.69 -3.06
N THR A 201 18.29 17.90 -2.34
CA THR A 201 19.31 18.91 -2.65
C THR A 201 20.59 18.28 -3.18
N SER A 202 21.02 17.15 -2.60
CA SER A 202 22.23 16.45 -3.07
C SER A 202 21.99 15.80 -4.43
N ARG A 203 23.05 15.72 -5.25
CA ARG A 203 22.96 15.15 -6.60
C ARG A 203 22.43 13.71 -6.60
N GLN A 204 22.88 12.89 -5.65
CA GLN A 204 22.43 11.50 -5.51
C GLN A 204 20.94 11.42 -5.13
N ASP A 205 20.50 12.24 -4.18
CA ASP A 205 19.09 12.26 -3.76
C ASP A 205 18.17 12.72 -4.89
N VAL A 206 18.59 13.77 -5.62
CA VAL A 206 17.86 14.26 -6.80
C VAL A 206 17.73 13.18 -7.86
N GLU A 207 18.81 12.44 -8.15
CA GLU A 207 18.79 11.38 -9.16
C GLU A 207 17.82 10.26 -8.79
N ILE A 208 17.83 9.81 -7.53
CA ILE A 208 16.97 8.72 -7.06
C ILE A 208 15.51 9.13 -7.02
N ARG A 209 15.22 10.33 -6.53
CA ARG A 209 13.85 10.84 -6.51
C ARG A 209 13.32 11.11 -7.92
N ALA A 210 14.13 11.72 -8.78
CA ALA A 210 13.71 12.07 -10.14
C ALA A 210 13.59 10.84 -11.07
N SER A 211 14.45 9.82 -10.90
CA SER A 211 14.39 8.59 -11.71
C SER A 211 13.09 7.82 -11.48
N LYS A 212 12.64 7.75 -10.23
CA LYS A 212 11.37 7.10 -9.84
C LYS A 212 10.14 7.96 -10.06
N PHE A 213 10.29 9.27 -10.22
CA PHE A 213 9.16 10.16 -10.36
C PHE A 213 8.44 9.93 -11.69
N ARG A 214 7.14 9.65 -11.61
CA ARG A 214 6.21 9.62 -12.74
C ARG A 214 4.92 10.30 -12.32
N TRP A 215 4.41 11.21 -13.14
CA TRP A 215 3.19 11.98 -12.80
C TRP A 215 2.00 11.08 -12.55
N ALA A 216 1.75 10.09 -13.42
CA ALA A 216 0.63 9.18 -13.21
C ALA A 216 0.80 8.35 -11.92
N LYS A 217 2.02 7.93 -11.56
CA LYS A 217 2.27 7.21 -10.30
C LYS A 217 2.08 8.11 -9.07
N LEU A 218 2.47 9.38 -9.15
CA LEU A 218 2.19 10.35 -8.10
C LEU A 218 0.68 10.53 -7.93
N VAL A 219 -0.04 10.75 -9.03
CA VAL A 219 -1.49 10.98 -9.01
C VAL A 219 -2.20 9.75 -8.45
N SER A 220 -1.89 8.55 -8.94
CA SER A 220 -2.50 7.32 -8.44
C SER A 220 -2.22 7.10 -6.95
N GLY A 221 -0.98 7.33 -6.50
CA GLY A 221 -0.61 7.25 -5.08
C GLY A 221 -1.34 8.28 -4.21
N LEU A 222 -1.55 9.51 -4.71
CA LEU A 222 -2.34 10.53 -4.01
C LEU A 222 -3.82 10.15 -3.92
N VAL A 223 -4.37 9.48 -4.94
CA VAL A 223 -5.75 8.96 -4.88
C VAL A 223 -5.85 7.84 -3.84
N VAL A 224 -4.89 6.89 -3.81
CA VAL A 224 -4.82 5.85 -2.75
C VAL A 224 -4.79 6.51 -1.37
N LEU A 225 -3.88 7.48 -1.18
CA LEU A 225 -3.74 8.20 0.09
C LEU A 225 -5.04 8.92 0.47
N ALA A 226 -5.68 9.57 -0.50
CA ALA A 226 -6.95 10.27 -0.27
C ALA A 226 -8.03 9.30 0.20
N VAL A 227 -8.16 8.11 -0.40
CA VAL A 227 -9.16 7.10 0.00
C VAL A 227 -8.85 6.55 1.39
N VAL A 228 -7.60 6.13 1.65
CA VAL A 228 -7.16 5.61 2.96
C VAL A 228 -7.40 6.64 4.06
N PHE A 229 -7.17 7.92 3.75
CA PHE A 229 -7.38 9.00 4.69
C PHE A 229 -8.85 9.40 4.82
N SER A 230 -9.62 9.46 3.74
CA SER A 230 -11.00 9.94 3.79
C SER A 230 -11.95 8.94 4.42
N GLU A 231 -11.71 7.64 4.23
CA GLU A 231 -12.64 6.61 4.70
C GLU A 231 -12.88 6.66 6.22
N PRO A 232 -11.84 6.75 7.07
CA PRO A 232 -12.04 6.82 8.51
C PRO A 232 -12.90 8.02 8.97
N PHE A 233 -12.79 9.18 8.32
CA PHE A 233 -13.51 10.40 8.73
C PHE A 233 -14.88 10.54 8.06
N TYR A 234 -15.02 10.10 6.81
CA TYR A 234 -16.17 10.44 5.96
C TYR A 234 -16.97 9.24 5.46
N CYS A 235 -16.71 8.03 5.97
CA CYS A 235 -17.49 6.86 5.57
C CYS A 235 -19.00 7.12 5.67
N ASP A 236 -19.48 7.64 6.80
CA ASP A 236 -20.92 7.84 7.06
C ASP A 236 -21.60 8.82 6.10
N SER A 237 -20.87 9.77 5.53
CA SER A 237 -21.43 10.88 4.75
C SER A 237 -21.34 10.68 3.23
N PHE A 238 -20.30 10.01 2.73
CA PHE A 238 -20.01 9.95 1.29
C PHE A 238 -19.78 8.53 0.78
N VAL A 239 -19.09 7.69 1.56
CA VAL A 239 -18.55 6.43 1.06
C VAL A 239 -19.44 5.23 1.37
N LYS A 240 -20.35 5.36 2.35
CA LYS A 240 -21.30 4.32 2.74
C LYS A 240 -22.16 3.79 1.60
N PHE A 241 -22.42 4.57 0.55
CA PHE A 241 -23.24 4.11 -0.58
C PHE A 241 -22.46 3.32 -1.64
N ILE A 242 -21.18 3.64 -1.84
CA ILE A 242 -20.35 3.00 -2.87
C ILE A 242 -19.63 1.78 -2.28
N GLY A 243 -19.32 1.82 -0.98
CA GLY A 243 -18.50 0.84 -0.28
C GLY A 243 -17.02 1.24 -0.40
N GLY A 244 -16.49 1.84 0.66
CA GLY A 244 -15.13 2.38 0.64
C GLY A 244 -14.08 1.31 0.54
N HIS A 245 -14.40 0.10 1.00
CA HIS A 245 -13.61 -1.09 0.75
C HIS A 245 -13.42 -1.34 -0.77
N ALA A 246 -14.52 -1.42 -1.53
CA ALA A 246 -14.45 -1.67 -2.97
C ALA A 246 -13.77 -0.52 -3.73
N VAL A 247 -14.00 0.73 -3.33
CA VAL A 247 -13.31 1.90 -3.89
C VAL A 247 -11.80 1.79 -3.65
N PHE A 248 -11.41 1.40 -2.44
CA PHE A 248 -10.00 1.21 -2.09
C PHE A 248 -9.34 0.15 -2.97
N ASP A 249 -9.96 -1.01 -3.15
CA ASP A 249 -9.41 -2.10 -3.97
C ASP A 249 -9.25 -1.69 -5.44
N VAL A 250 -10.23 -0.98 -6.00
CA VAL A 250 -10.15 -0.44 -7.38
C VAL A 250 -9.01 0.56 -7.53
N VAL A 251 -8.87 1.48 -6.57
CA VAL A 251 -7.83 2.51 -6.59
C VAL A 251 -6.44 1.89 -6.43
N LEU A 252 -6.31 0.88 -5.59
CA LEU A 252 -5.09 0.11 -5.40
C LEU A 252 -4.70 -0.68 -6.66
N ALA A 253 -5.68 -1.34 -7.29
CA ALA A 253 -5.46 -2.03 -8.56
C ALA A 253 -5.03 -1.06 -9.68
N LEU A 254 -5.61 0.14 -9.72
CA LEU A 254 -5.22 1.19 -10.66
C LEU A 254 -3.78 1.69 -10.40
N ASP A 255 -3.43 1.97 -9.15
CA ASP A 255 -2.09 2.43 -8.76
C ASP A 255 -0.99 1.42 -9.11
N LEU A 256 -1.33 0.14 -8.99
CA LEU A 256 -0.49 -0.96 -9.38
C LEU A 256 -0.42 -1.11 -10.91
N PHE A 257 -1.54 -1.04 -11.62
CA PHE A 257 -1.56 -1.06 -13.09
C PHE A 257 -0.68 0.05 -13.67
N VAL A 258 -0.79 1.26 -13.13
CA VAL A 258 0.06 2.41 -13.49
C VAL A 258 1.54 2.10 -13.24
N HIS A 259 1.87 1.46 -12.11
CA HIS A 259 3.23 1.04 -11.83
C HIS A 259 3.76 0.04 -12.86
N LEU A 260 2.97 -0.97 -13.22
CA LEU A 260 3.34 -1.98 -14.21
C LEU A 260 3.58 -1.38 -15.59
N MET A 261 2.69 -0.51 -16.06
CA MET A 261 2.82 0.17 -17.35
C MET A 261 4.16 0.93 -17.46
N PHE A 262 4.62 1.55 -16.39
CA PHE A 262 5.91 2.25 -16.39
C PHE A 262 7.10 1.31 -16.34
N THR A 263 7.04 0.26 -15.53
CA THR A 263 8.10 -0.75 -15.49
C THR A 263 8.32 -1.37 -16.87
N PHE A 264 7.24 -1.71 -17.59
CA PHE A 264 7.33 -2.22 -18.95
C PHE A 264 7.96 -1.22 -19.93
N ASN A 265 7.55 0.04 -19.84
CA ASN A 265 8.04 1.07 -20.74
C ASN A 265 9.53 1.38 -20.52
N ASP A 266 9.97 1.46 -19.26
CA ASP A 266 11.37 1.73 -18.92
C ASP A 266 12.29 0.58 -19.39
N GLU A 267 11.87 -0.68 -19.21
CA GLU A 267 12.64 -1.85 -19.66
C GLU A 267 12.70 -1.99 -21.21
N LEU A 268 11.63 -1.61 -21.91
CA LEU A 268 11.59 -1.62 -23.37
C LEU A 268 12.56 -0.58 -23.94
N LEU A 269 12.64 0.59 -23.31
CA LEU A 269 13.61 1.63 -23.66
C LEU A 269 15.06 1.21 -23.37
N GLU A 270 15.32 0.50 -22.27
CA GLU A 270 16.65 -0.06 -21.99
C GLU A 270 17.06 -1.09 -23.04
N THR A 271 16.16 -2.00 -23.40
CA THR A 271 16.41 -3.02 -24.44
C THR A 271 16.71 -2.39 -25.80
N GLN A 272 15.97 -1.33 -26.17
CA GLN A 272 16.21 -0.60 -27.42
C GLN A 272 17.61 0.03 -27.46
N LYS A 273 18.03 0.69 -26.37
CA LYS A 273 19.36 1.30 -26.27
C LYS A 273 20.49 0.27 -26.37
N GLU A 274 20.32 -0.91 -25.77
CA GLU A 274 21.30 -2.00 -25.88
C GLU A 274 21.45 -2.52 -27.31
N ILE A 275 20.35 -2.57 -28.07
CA ILE A 275 20.38 -2.97 -29.48
C ILE A 275 21.09 -1.91 -30.32
N GLU A 276 20.75 -0.64 -30.13
CA GLU A 276 21.40 0.49 -30.83
C GLU A 276 22.92 0.50 -30.57
N THR A 277 23.34 0.34 -29.31
CA THR A 277 24.76 0.32 -28.93
C THR A 277 25.53 -0.87 -29.52
N LYS A 278 24.86 -2.00 -29.81
CA LYS A 278 25.49 -3.18 -30.45
C LYS A 278 25.57 -3.07 -31.97
N MET A 279 24.85 -2.13 -32.56
CA MET A 279 24.83 -1.89 -34.02
C MET A 279 25.83 -0.81 -34.47
N GLU A 280 26.35 -0.01 -33.53
CA GLU A 280 27.46 0.92 -33.72
C GLU A 280 28.82 0.24 -33.54
#